data_AF-A0A380DUL9-F1
#
_entry.id   AF-A0A380DUL9-F1
#
_cell.length_a   1.000
_cell.length_b   1.000
_cell.length_c   1.000
_cell.angle_alpha   90.00
_cell.angle_beta   90.00
_cell.angle_gamma   90.00
#
_symmetry.space_group_name_H-M   'P 1'
#
loop_
_entity.id
_entity.type
_entity.pdbx_description
1 polymer ?
#
loop_
_entity_poly.entity_id
_entity_poly.type
_entity_poly.pdbx_seq_one_letter_code
_entity_poly.pdbx_strand_id
1 'polypeptide(L)'
;MTDVIIVHSMHGNSRNHWYQWLEHNLTLEGYDVTLFNFESPEANTVDQWIEAMTKQINVRKKDTYFVTHGLGSITALKYIEMIDQPIEGFFSIAGFKEDAENIDLDIDLSNVTIDYDNIKKKVDNFLRIEF
;
A
#
# COMPACT_ATOMS: atom_id res chain seq x y z
N MET A 1 0.07 -15.43 14.13
CA MET A 1 -0.10 -13.98 14.30
C MET A 1 -0.15 -13.39 12.91
N THR A 2 -1.19 -12.63 12.58
CA THR A 2 -1.41 -12.05 11.25
C THR A 2 -0.58 -10.78 11.10
N ASP A 3 0.03 -10.57 9.92
CA ASP A 3 0.79 -9.35 9.64
C ASP A 3 -0.12 -8.31 8.97
N VAL A 4 -0.05 -7.05 9.38
CA VAL A 4 -0.77 -5.94 8.72
C VAL A 4 0.22 -4.87 8.31
N ILE A 5 0.23 -4.53 7.03
CA ILE A 5 1.12 -3.53 6.46
C ILE A 5 0.28 -2.30 6.10
N ILE A 6 0.55 -1.17 6.75
CA ILE A 6 -0.17 0.09 6.51
C ILE A 6 0.69 0.96 5.59
N VAL A 7 0.11 1.40 4.46
CA VAL A 7 0.76 2.23 3.44
C VAL A 7 0.03 3.56 3.30
N HIS A 8 0.71 4.66 3.60
CA HIS A 8 0.16 6.00 3.53
C HIS A 8 0.02 6.54 2.09
N SER A 9 -0.80 7.57 1.93
CA SER A 9 -0.90 8.36 0.69
C SER A 9 0.30 9.31 0.49
N MET A 10 0.38 9.95 -0.68
CA MET A 10 1.51 10.77 -1.11
C MET A 10 1.83 11.93 -0.17
N HIS A 11 0.82 12.74 0.18
CA HIS A 11 1.01 13.92 1.03
C HIS A 11 0.95 13.53 2.51
N GLY A 12 2.12 13.37 3.12
CA GLY A 12 2.26 13.08 4.53
C GLY A 12 3.38 12.07 4.80
N ASN A 13 3.21 11.33 5.89
CA ASN A 13 4.09 10.25 6.31
C ASN A 13 3.29 9.26 7.17
N SER A 14 3.97 8.25 7.73
CA SER A 14 3.37 7.25 8.61
C SER A 14 2.63 7.83 9.83
N ARG A 15 2.94 9.06 10.24
CA ARG A 15 2.40 9.72 11.43
C ARG A 15 1.18 10.60 11.14
N ASN A 16 0.76 10.71 9.89
CA ASN A 16 -0.40 11.48 9.49
C ASN A 16 -1.71 10.70 9.67
N HIS A 17 -2.83 11.41 9.54
CA HIS A 17 -4.20 10.85 9.48
C HIS A 17 -4.51 9.84 10.60
N TRP A 18 -4.97 8.65 10.21
CA TRP A 18 -5.43 7.58 11.09
C TRP A 18 -4.40 6.44 11.25
N TYR A 19 -3.24 6.51 10.59
CA TYR A 19 -2.35 5.36 10.47
C TYR A 19 -1.79 4.89 11.82
N GLN A 20 -1.27 5.81 12.64
CA GLN A 20 -0.75 5.46 13.98
C GLN A 20 -1.84 4.99 14.93
N TRP A 21 -3.03 5.59 14.83
CA TRP A 21 -4.18 5.13 15.61
C TRP A 21 -4.54 3.70 15.21
N LEU A 22 -4.57 3.37 13.92
CA LEU A 22 -4.87 2.03 13.44
C LEU A 22 -3.78 1.03 13.84
N GLU A 23 -2.50 1.37 13.66
CA GLU A 23 -1.36 0.57 14.11
C GLU A 23 -1.50 0.21 15.59
N HIS A 24 -1.78 1.20 16.43
CA HIS A 24 -1.92 0.99 17.87
C HIS A 24 -3.06 0.03 18.20
N ASN A 25 -4.25 0.24 17.63
CA ASN A 25 -5.41 -0.60 17.91
C ASN A 25 -5.19 -2.04 17.41
N LEU A 26 -4.66 -2.22 16.20
CA LEU A 26 -4.37 -3.56 15.67
C LEU A 26 -3.29 -4.27 16.50
N THR A 27 -2.27 -3.56 16.96
CA THR A 27 -1.25 -4.15 17.84
C THR A 27 -1.88 -4.63 19.16
N LEU A 28 -2.82 -3.87 19.74
CA LEU A 28 -3.54 -4.27 20.96
C LEU A 28 -4.41 -5.52 20.75
N GLU A 29 -4.97 -5.68 19.55
CA GLU A 29 -5.74 -6.87 19.15
C GLU A 29 -4.84 -8.07 18.77
N GLY A 30 -3.51 -7.92 18.82
CA GLY A 30 -2.55 -9.00 18.63
C GLY A 30 -2.07 -9.19 17.19
N TYR A 31 -2.18 -8.18 16.33
CA TYR A 31 -1.59 -8.17 14.99
C TYR A 31 -0.12 -7.70 15.00
N ASP A 32 0.70 -8.21 14.09
CA ASP A 32 2.06 -7.70 13.83
C ASP A 32 1.97 -6.59 12.78
N VAL A 33 2.06 -5.32 13.21
CA VAL A 33 1.83 -4.18 12.31
C VAL A 33 3.15 -3.60 11.83
N THR A 34 3.29 -3.49 10.50
CA THR A 34 4.34 -2.72 9.85
C THR A 34 3.74 -1.45 9.28
N LEU A 35 4.18 -0.31 9.78
CA LEU A 35 3.78 0.99 9.28
C LEU A 35 4.85 1.53 8.33
N PHE A 36 4.59 1.43 7.02
CA PHE A 36 5.49 1.94 5.99
C PHE A 36 5.63 3.46 6.11
N ASN A 37 6.86 3.97 5.99
CA ASN A 37 7.12 5.40 6.06
C ASN A 37 8.05 5.86 4.93
N PHE A 38 7.60 6.82 4.14
CA PHE A 38 8.43 7.49 3.14
C PHE A 38 8.06 8.96 3.05
N GLU A 39 9.02 9.85 3.33
CA GLU A 39 8.74 11.28 3.42
C GLU A 39 8.61 11.92 2.04
N SER A 40 7.55 12.72 1.87
CA SER A 40 7.11 13.32 0.61
C SER A 40 8.15 14.11 -0.22
N PRO A 41 9.18 14.80 0.33
CA PRO A 41 10.13 15.54 -0.51
C PRO A 41 11.01 14.64 -1.39
N GLU A 42 11.14 13.36 -1.01
CA GLU A 42 12.02 12.39 -1.68
C GLU A 42 11.27 11.51 -2.68
N ALA A 43 9.96 11.67 -2.78
CA ALA A 43 9.04 10.68 -3.31
C ALA A 43 8.35 11.17 -4.59
N ASN A 44 9.11 11.34 -5.67
CA ASN A 44 8.65 11.93 -6.93
C ASN A 44 8.29 10.90 -8.02
N THR A 45 8.59 9.62 -7.81
CA THR A 45 8.23 8.54 -8.76
C THR A 45 7.74 7.30 -8.03
N VAL A 46 6.88 6.50 -8.68
CA VAL A 46 6.44 5.20 -8.13
C VAL A 46 7.63 4.27 -7.86
N ASP A 47 8.66 4.26 -8.71
CA ASP A 47 9.85 3.43 -8.50
C ASP A 47 10.58 3.73 -7.18
N GLN A 48 10.65 5.01 -6.78
CA GLN A 48 11.23 5.39 -5.49
C GLN A 48 10.41 4.85 -4.32
N TRP A 49 9.08 4.87 -4.43
CA TRP A 49 8.20 4.25 -3.44
C TRP A 49 8.44 2.74 -3.34
N ILE A 50 8.55 2.06 -4.49
CA ILE A 50 8.84 0.62 -4.52
C ILE A 50 10.20 0.29 -3.92
N GLU A 51 11.22 1.10 -4.21
CA GLU A 51 12.55 0.93 -3.63
C GLU A 51 12.50 1.10 -2.09
N ALA A 52 11.80 2.11 -1.61
CA ALA A 52 11.60 2.33 -0.17
C ALA A 52 10.81 1.16 0.47
N MET A 53 9.75 0.70 -0.18
CA MET A 53 8.96 -0.45 0.28
C MET A 53 9.80 -1.71 0.37
N THR A 54 10.64 -1.99 -0.63
CA THR A 54 11.52 -3.18 -0.65
C THR A 54 12.53 -3.18 0.51
N LYS A 55 12.92 -2.00 1.01
CA LYS A 55 13.82 -1.86 2.17
C LYS A 55 13.11 -2.02 3.52
N GLN A 56 11.82 -1.72 3.59
CA GLN A 56 11.07 -1.64 4.86
C GLN A 56 10.07 -2.78 5.06
N ILE A 57 9.54 -3.33 3.97
CA ILE A 57 8.46 -4.31 3.97
C ILE A 57 9.04 -5.67 3.58
N ASN A 58 8.73 -6.66 4.40
CA ASN A 58 9.07 -8.05 4.14
C ASN A 58 7.82 -8.93 4.31
N VAL A 59 7.22 -9.36 3.20
CA VAL A 59 6.06 -10.26 3.21
C VAL A 59 6.53 -11.70 3.35
N ARG A 60 6.35 -12.27 4.55
CA ARG A 60 6.90 -13.59 4.93
C ARG A 60 5.92 -14.74 4.78
N LYS A 61 4.61 -14.44 4.66
CA LYS A 61 3.53 -15.44 4.72
C LYS A 61 2.28 -14.93 4.02
N LYS A 62 1.36 -15.86 3.77
CA LYS A 62 0.05 -15.56 3.19
C LYS A 62 -0.85 -14.76 4.13
N ASP A 63 -0.82 -15.07 5.42
CA ASP A 63 -1.58 -14.38 6.48
C ASP A 63 -1.04 -12.96 6.73
N THR A 64 -1.16 -12.12 5.72
CA THR A 64 -0.68 -10.75 5.61
C THR A 64 -1.72 -9.91 4.89
N TYR A 65 -2.01 -8.73 5.42
CA TYR A 65 -2.94 -7.78 4.84
C TYR A 65 -2.26 -6.45 4.56
N PHE A 66 -2.57 -5.85 3.41
CA PHE A 66 -2.18 -4.48 3.10
C PHE A 66 -3.35 -3.54 3.32
N VAL A 67 -3.17 -2.51 4.15
CA VAL A 67 -4.12 -1.42 4.35
C VAL A 67 -3.54 -0.15 3.75
N THR A 68 -4.17 0.36 2.70
CA THR A 68 -3.57 1.39 1.84
C THR A 68 -4.48 2.60 1.70
N HIS A 69 -3.88 3.77 1.47
CA HIS A 69 -4.61 5.03 1.29
C HIS A 69 -4.12 5.79 0.05
N GLY A 70 -5.04 6.23 -0.81
CA GLY A 70 -4.73 7.08 -1.97
C GLY A 70 -3.64 6.49 -2.87
N LEU A 71 -2.55 7.25 -3.10
CA LEU A 71 -1.40 6.80 -3.88
C LEU A 71 -0.76 5.52 -3.32
N GLY A 72 -0.84 5.31 -2.01
CA GLY A 72 -0.36 4.10 -1.35
C GLY A 72 -1.01 2.82 -1.89
N SER A 73 -2.22 2.91 -2.46
CA SER A 73 -2.85 1.77 -3.13
C SER A 73 -2.11 1.38 -4.41
N ILE A 74 -1.74 2.34 -5.26
CA ILE A 74 -1.02 2.08 -6.52
C ILE A 74 0.37 1.52 -6.24
N THR A 75 1.11 2.14 -5.34
CA THR A 75 2.49 1.73 -5.01
C THR A 75 2.51 0.36 -4.32
N ALA A 76 1.56 0.08 -3.43
CA ALA A 76 1.44 -1.25 -2.82
C ALA A 76 1.07 -2.33 -3.84
N LEU A 77 0.16 -2.06 -4.78
CA LEU A 77 -0.14 -3.00 -5.87
C LEU A 77 1.12 -3.30 -6.69
N LYS A 78 1.88 -2.27 -7.07
CA LYS A 78 3.16 -2.45 -7.75
C LYS A 78 4.17 -3.27 -6.95
N TYR A 79 4.25 -3.06 -5.63
CA TYR A 79 5.11 -3.88 -4.77
C TYR A 79 4.65 -5.35 -4.74
N ILE A 80 3.33 -5.60 -4.63
CA ILE A 80 2.76 -6.96 -4.58
C ILE A 80 3.00 -7.72 -5.90
N GLU A 81 3.00 -7.03 -7.05
CA GLU A 81 3.37 -7.65 -8.33
C GLU A 81 4.77 -8.28 -8.31
N MET A 82 5.71 -7.65 -7.61
CA MET A 82 7.12 -8.01 -7.60
C MET A 82 7.46 -9.14 -6.63
N ILE A 83 6.68 -9.32 -5.57
CA ILE A 83 6.92 -10.38 -4.59
C ILE A 83 6.27 -11.70 -5.03
N ASP A 84 6.92 -12.82 -4.78
CA ASP A 84 6.34 -14.15 -5.12
C ASP A 84 5.30 -14.62 -4.10
N GLN A 85 5.37 -14.10 -2.88
CA GLN A 85 4.53 -14.52 -1.77
C GLN A 85 3.11 -13.95 -1.92
N PRO A 86 2.06 -14.81 -2.02
CA PRO A 86 0.68 -14.33 -1.98
C PRO A 86 0.35 -13.76 -0.60
N ILE A 87 -0.67 -12.91 -0.55
CA ILE A 87 -1.22 -12.26 0.64
C ILE A 87 -2.72 -12.52 0.77
N GLU A 88 -3.24 -12.45 1.99
CA GLU A 88 -4.63 -12.78 2.30
C GLU A 88 -5.58 -11.67 1.86
N GLY A 89 -5.17 -10.40 1.96
CA GLY A 89 -6.04 -9.33 1.52
C GLY A 89 -5.42 -7.96 1.32
N PHE A 90 -6.13 -7.17 0.53
CA PHE A 90 -5.79 -5.82 0.16
C PHE A 90 -6.98 -4.88 0.41
N PHE A 91 -6.75 -3.90 1.28
CA PHE A 91 -7.71 -2.86 1.63
C PHE A 91 -7.27 -1.53 0.98
N SER A 92 -8.12 -0.99 0.11
CA SER A 92 -7.89 0.28 -0.56
C SER A 92 -8.87 1.33 -0.06
N ILE A 93 -8.35 2.34 0.64
CA ILE A 93 -9.12 3.46 1.17
C ILE A 93 -8.84 4.67 0.28
N ALA A 94 -9.87 5.23 -0.35
CA ALA A 94 -9.73 6.34 -1.30
C ALA A 94 -8.67 6.07 -2.40
N GLY A 95 -8.44 4.80 -2.74
CA GLY A 95 -7.51 4.43 -3.79
C GLY A 95 -8.14 4.58 -5.16
N PHE A 96 -7.30 4.92 -6.11
CA PHE A 96 -7.63 5.13 -7.51
C PHE A 96 -6.81 4.19 -8.37
N LYS A 97 -7.18 4.10 -9.65
CA LYS A 97 -6.42 3.37 -10.67
C LYS A 97 -5.42 4.30 -11.35
N GLU A 98 -4.41 3.72 -11.99
CA GLU A 98 -3.37 4.45 -12.72
C GLU A 98 -3.92 5.35 -13.85
N ASP A 99 -5.12 5.05 -14.37
CA ASP A 99 -5.79 5.77 -15.45
C ASP A 99 -6.79 6.83 -14.96
N ALA A 100 -6.84 7.10 -13.66
CA ALA A 100 -7.80 8.04 -13.11
C ALA A 100 -7.49 9.50 -13.49
N GLU A 101 -8.52 10.22 -13.93
CA GLU A 101 -8.44 11.62 -14.34
C GLU A 101 -8.76 12.58 -13.19
N ASN A 102 -8.29 13.83 -13.28
CA ASN A 102 -8.55 14.91 -12.33
C ASN A 102 -8.08 14.64 -10.89
N ILE A 103 -7.00 13.88 -10.72
CA ILE A 103 -6.35 13.72 -9.41
C ILE A 103 -5.22 14.75 -9.31
N ASP A 104 -5.22 15.51 -8.22
CA ASP A 104 -4.13 16.40 -7.85
C ASP A 104 -2.98 15.57 -7.30
N LEU A 105 -2.08 15.13 -8.18
CA LEU A 105 -0.87 14.37 -7.84
C LEU A 105 0.36 15.12 -8.34
N ASP A 106 1.36 15.23 -7.47
CA ASP A 106 2.72 15.67 -7.79
C ASP A 106 3.58 14.53 -8.40
N ILE A 107 2.96 13.38 -8.71
CA ILE A 107 3.59 12.20 -9.30
C ILE A 107 3.00 11.90 -10.68
N ASP A 108 3.87 11.64 -11.65
CA ASP A 108 3.50 11.13 -12.97
C ASP A 108 3.24 9.61 -12.91
N LEU A 109 2.02 9.22 -13.27
CA LEU A 109 1.59 7.82 -13.36
C LEU A 109 1.48 7.31 -14.80
N SER A 110 1.76 8.14 -15.81
CA SER A 110 1.55 7.80 -17.23
C SER A 110 2.28 6.53 -17.69
N ASN A 111 3.40 6.20 -17.05
CA ASN A 111 4.20 5.00 -17.35
C ASN A 111 3.99 3.85 -16.35
N VAL A 112 3.03 4.00 -15.42
CA VAL A 112 2.71 2.99 -14.41
C VAL A 112 1.54 2.18 -14.93
N THR A 113 1.69 0.86 -15.03
CA THR A 113 0.62 -0.06 -15.46
C THR A 113 0.54 -1.22 -14.49
N ILE A 114 -0.62 -1.50 -13.90
CA ILE A 114 -0.79 -2.62 -12.97
C ILE A 114 -1.23 -3.88 -13.75
N ASP A 115 -0.51 -4.98 -13.60
CA ASP A 115 -0.93 -6.32 -14.01
C ASP A 115 -1.94 -6.89 -13.01
N TYR A 116 -3.19 -6.45 -13.16
CA TYR A 116 -4.30 -6.89 -12.33
C TYR A 116 -4.57 -8.40 -12.40
N ASP A 117 -4.19 -9.08 -13.49
CA ASP A 117 -4.37 -10.52 -13.63
C ASP A 117 -3.34 -11.31 -12.82
N ASN A 118 -2.11 -10.79 -12.70
CA ASN A 118 -1.12 -11.29 -11.76
C ASN A 118 -1.55 -11.02 -10.30
N ILE A 119 -1.98 -9.79 -10.02
CA ILE A 119 -2.44 -9.38 -8.68
C ILE A 119 -3.58 -10.26 -8.16
N LYS A 120 -4.61 -10.55 -8.97
CA LYS A 120 -5.72 -11.43 -8.59
C LYS A 120 -5.31 -12.87 -8.26
N LYS A 121 -4.14 -13.32 -8.71
CA LYS A 121 -3.59 -14.65 -8.36
C LYS A 121 -2.84 -14.63 -7.03
N LYS A 122 -2.39 -13.45 -6.59
CA LYS A 122 -1.57 -13.25 -5.39
C LYS A 122 -2.35 -12.73 -4.20
N VAL A 123 -3.54 -12.18 -4.40
CA VAL A 123 -4.36 -11.58 -3.35
C VAL A 123 -5.72 -12.24 -3.33
N ASP A 124 -6.09 -12.83 -2.19
CA ASP A 124 -7.35 -13.56 -2.07
C ASP A 124 -8.56 -12.63 -1.90
N ASN A 125 -8.41 -11.56 -1.10
CA ASN A 125 -9.51 -10.66 -0.76
C ASN A 125 -9.21 -9.21 -1.11
N PHE A 126 -10.15 -8.54 -1.78
CA PHE A 126 -10.07 -7.12 -2.07
C PHE A 126 -11.23 -6.37 -1.42
N LEU A 127 -10.93 -5.35 -0.64
CA LEU A 127 -11.93 -4.38 -0.16
C LEU A 127 -11.54 -2.98 -0.63
N ARG A 128 -12.49 -2.28 -1.25
CA ARG A 128 -12.32 -0.90 -1.71
C ARG A 128 -13.36 0.00 -1.03
N ILE A 129 -12.90 1.12 -0.49
CA ILE A 129 -13.72 2.16 0.12
C ILE A 129 -13.52 3.43 -0.68
N GLU A 130 -14.59 3.88 -1.34
CA GLU A 130 -14.62 5.03 -2.24
C GLU A 130 -15.47 6.16 -1.61
N PHE A 131 -15.15 7.41 -1.94
CA PHE A 131 -15.83 8.61 -1.45
C PHE A 131 -16.26 9.50 -2.62
#